data_AF-A0A6A2FK93-F1
#
_entry.id   AF-A0A6A2FK93-F1
#
_cell.length_a   1.000
_cell.length_b   1.000
_cell.length_c   1.000
_cell.angle_alpha   90.00
_cell.angle_beta   90.00
_cell.angle_gamma   90.00
#
_symmetry.space_group_name_H-M   'P 1'
#
loop_
_entity.id
_entity.type
_entity.pdbx_description
1 polymer ?
#
loop_
_entity_poly.entity_id
_entity_poly.type
_entity_poly.pdbx_seq_one_letter_code
_entity_poly.pdbx_strand_id
1 'polypeptide(L)'
;MLGKSTAFENIYGINASYFLTDRWSMEYSISYVVDPFGPNYFKLYGGGAVAGFGAIYASNNNFDDGYWALLLLTAVIPEGVSYHIPINDNVAISPYVNLLTVDLSSTYWRMSNTLGARVNLVVKDKLNLAPFAYTTVQYRGNSVGGSVGGFGVGAMARWVF
;
A
#
# COMPACT_ATOMS: atom_id res chain seq x y z
N MET A 1 -10.71 10.35 24.11
CA MET A 1 -9.30 9.91 24.21
C MET A 1 -9.18 8.58 23.47
N LEU A 2 -8.76 8.59 22.21
CA LEU A 2 -8.52 7.36 21.45
C LEU A 2 -7.09 6.93 21.74
N GLY A 3 -6.96 5.86 22.53
CA GLY A 3 -5.68 5.31 22.96
C GLY A 3 -4.80 4.96 21.77
N LYS A 4 -3.50 5.20 21.93
CA LYS A 4 -2.43 4.73 21.05
C LYS A 4 -2.58 3.22 20.85
N SER A 5 -3.26 2.82 19.79
CA SER A 5 -3.37 1.41 19.43
C SER A 5 -2.23 1.12 18.46
N THR A 6 -1.21 0.42 18.94
CA THR A 6 -0.45 -0.50 18.08
C THR A 6 -1.41 -1.59 17.62
N ALA A 7 -2.28 -1.24 16.67
CA ALA A 7 -3.17 -2.18 16.03
C ALA A 7 -2.32 -3.06 15.11
N PHE A 8 -2.57 -4.37 15.13
CA PHE A 8 -1.98 -5.30 14.18
C PHE A 8 -2.98 -5.52 13.06
N GLU A 9 -2.57 -5.18 11.85
CA GLU A 9 -3.41 -5.24 10.65
C GLU A 9 -3.05 -6.46 9.79
N ASN A 10 -4.08 -7.18 9.32
CA ASN A 10 -3.93 -8.22 8.31
C ASN A 10 -4.24 -7.63 6.93
N ILE A 11 -3.27 -7.69 6.01
CA ILE A 11 -3.43 -7.15 4.66
C ILE A 11 -3.49 -8.25 3.61
N TYR A 12 -4.49 -8.15 2.75
CA TYR A 12 -4.63 -8.94 1.53
C TYR A 12 -4.63 -7.99 0.32
N GLY A 13 -3.71 -8.19 -0.62
CA GLY A 13 -3.57 -7.26 -1.74
C GLY A 13 -2.96 -7.86 -2.99
N ILE A 14 -3.14 -7.12 -4.08
CA ILE A 14 -2.48 -7.36 -5.35
C ILE A 14 -1.42 -6.28 -5.51
N ASN A 15 -0.19 -6.71 -5.78
CA ASN A 15 0.95 -5.82 -5.95
C ASN A 15 1.52 -5.99 -7.36
N ALA A 16 1.99 -4.90 -7.95
CA ALA A 16 2.73 -4.93 -9.20
C ALA A 16 4.04 -4.16 -9.03
N SER A 17 5.06 -4.61 -9.75
CA SER A 17 6.40 -4.05 -9.68
C SER A 17 6.94 -3.77 -11.06
N TYR A 18 7.38 -2.53 -11.24
CA TYR A 18 8.05 -2.07 -12.43
C TYR A 18 9.55 -1.89 -12.13
N PHE A 19 10.40 -2.77 -12.67
CA PHE A 19 11.83 -2.72 -12.42
C PHE A 19 12.49 -1.62 -13.26
N LEU A 20 13.08 -0.63 -12.57
CA LEU A 20 13.91 0.42 -13.18
C LEU A 20 15.33 -0.09 -13.48
N THR A 21 15.82 -0.97 -12.62
CA THR A 21 17.11 -1.67 -12.73
C THR A 21 16.98 -3.06 -12.10
N ASP A 22 18.03 -3.87 -12.12
CA ASP A 22 18.05 -5.18 -11.44
C ASP A 22 17.78 -5.11 -9.94
N ARG A 23 17.99 -3.93 -9.33
CA ARG A 23 17.93 -3.72 -7.88
C ARG A 23 16.83 -2.76 -7.46
N TRP A 24 16.28 -1.95 -8.36
CA TRP A 24 15.30 -0.93 -8.01
C TRP A 24 14.01 -1.16 -8.78
N SER A 25 12.88 -1.13 -8.08
CA SER A 25 11.57 -1.11 -8.72
C SER A 25 10.67 -0.04 -8.12
N MET A 26 9.72 0.35 -8.96
CA MET A 26 8.56 1.12 -8.55
C MET A 26 7.41 0.17 -8.24
N GLU A 27 6.73 0.44 -7.13
CA GLU A 27 5.66 -0.41 -6.60
C GLU A 27 4.28 0.21 -6.85
N TYR A 28 3.34 -0.66 -7.17
CA TYR A 28 1.90 -0.37 -7.26
C TYR A 28 1.17 -1.37 -6.39
N SER A 29 0.23 -0.92 -5.57
CA SER A 29 -0.47 -1.85 -4.70
C SER A 29 -1.89 -1.40 -4.36
N ILE A 30 -2.81 -2.36 -4.45
CA ILE A 30 -4.17 -2.22 -3.96
C ILE A 30 -4.38 -3.31 -2.94
N SER A 31 -4.78 -2.90 -1.73
CA SER A 31 -4.88 -3.79 -0.59
C SER A 31 -6.18 -3.57 0.16
N TYR A 32 -6.71 -4.66 0.71
CA TYR A 32 -7.81 -4.65 1.66
C TYR A 32 -7.28 -5.07 3.03
N VAL A 33 -7.56 -4.23 4.02
CA VAL A 33 -7.11 -4.42 5.40
C VAL A 33 -8.28 -4.95 6.21
N VAL A 34 -8.02 -6.09 6.86
CA VAL A 34 -8.93 -6.67 7.85
C VAL A 34 -8.36 -6.34 9.23
N ASP A 35 -9.02 -5.39 9.92
CA ASP A 35 -8.65 -4.97 11.27
C ASP A 35 -9.59 -5.69 12.27
N PRO A 36 -9.07 -6.59 13.13
CA PRO A 36 -9.90 -7.28 14.12
C PRO A 36 -10.46 -6.36 15.22
N PHE A 37 -9.90 -5.16 15.39
CA PHE A 37 -10.29 -4.19 16.43
C PHE A 37 -10.90 -2.91 15.86
N GLY A 38 -11.12 -2.87 14.54
CA GLY A 38 -11.51 -1.68 13.83
C GLY A 38 -12.33 -1.98 12.57
N PRO A 39 -12.77 -0.93 11.87
CA PRO A 39 -13.36 -1.07 10.55
C PRO A 39 -12.37 -1.65 9.55
N ASN A 40 -12.83 -2.58 8.71
CA ASN A 40 -12.07 -2.98 7.53
C ASN A 40 -12.03 -1.84 6.51
N TYR A 41 -10.96 -1.77 5.72
CA TYR A 41 -10.75 -0.62 4.83
C TYR A 41 -9.85 -0.95 3.65
N PHE A 42 -9.94 -0.15 2.59
CA PHE A 42 -9.04 -0.23 1.46
C PHE A 42 -7.79 0.61 1.74
N LYS A 43 -6.62 0.02 1.56
CA LYS A 43 -5.34 0.72 1.57
C LYS A 43 -4.88 0.85 0.14
N LEU A 44 -4.98 2.08 -0.36
CA LEU A 44 -4.52 2.47 -1.68
C LEU A 44 -3.18 3.18 -1.49
N TYR A 45 -2.16 2.68 -2.15
CA TYR A 45 -0.94 3.44 -2.33
C TYR A 45 -1.21 4.33 -3.57
N GLY A 46 -0.60 5.51 -3.77
CA GLY A 46 -1.00 6.34 -4.94
C GLY A 46 -0.71 7.83 -4.87
N GLY A 47 0.57 8.17 -4.96
CA GLY A 47 1.08 9.47 -4.57
C GLY A 47 0.70 10.69 -5.40
N GLY A 48 -0.50 11.23 -5.21
CA GLY A 48 -0.88 12.60 -5.61
C GLY A 48 -2.33 12.68 -6.05
N ALA A 49 -2.74 11.78 -6.94
CA ALA A 49 -4.13 11.66 -7.35
C ALA A 49 -5.02 11.02 -6.25
N VAL A 50 -4.50 10.12 -5.40
CA VAL A 50 -5.28 9.60 -4.24
C VAL A 50 -5.33 10.63 -3.12
N ALA A 51 -4.31 11.46 -2.97
CA ALA A 51 -4.35 12.61 -2.06
C ALA A 51 -5.40 13.64 -2.49
N GLY A 52 -5.49 13.92 -3.79
CA GLY A 52 -6.56 14.73 -4.38
C GLY A 52 -7.94 14.08 -4.18
N PHE A 53 -8.06 12.79 -4.45
CA PHE A 53 -9.28 12.01 -4.18
C PHE A 53 -9.70 12.06 -2.71
N GLY A 54 -8.78 11.76 -1.79
CA GLY A 54 -9.03 11.74 -0.35
C GLY A 54 -9.42 13.12 0.18
N ALA A 55 -8.79 14.18 -0.32
CA ALA A 55 -9.16 15.56 0.01
C ALA A 55 -10.55 15.95 -0.52
N ILE A 56 -10.92 15.52 -1.74
CA ILE A 56 -12.23 15.82 -2.34
C ILE A 56 -13.34 14.97 -1.70
N TYR A 57 -13.09 13.68 -1.46
CA TYR A 57 -14.01 12.78 -0.75
C TYR A 57 -14.31 13.28 0.67
N ALA A 58 -13.27 13.70 1.39
CA ALA A 58 -13.40 14.32 2.71
C ALA A 58 -14.22 15.62 2.71
N SER A 59 -14.21 16.36 1.58
CA SER A 59 -14.94 17.61 1.42
C SER A 59 -16.42 17.39 1.13
N ASN A 60 -16.78 16.35 0.37
CA ASN A 60 -18.11 16.26 -0.24
C ASN A 60 -18.97 15.08 0.24
N ASN A 61 -18.42 14.09 0.95
CA ASN A 61 -19.16 12.90 1.44
C ASN A 61 -20.02 12.19 0.36
N ASN A 62 -19.67 12.33 -0.92
CA ASN A 62 -20.47 11.81 -2.03
C ASN A 62 -19.57 11.11 -3.05
N PHE A 63 -19.88 9.86 -3.36
CA PHE A 63 -19.20 9.07 -4.40
C PHE A 63 -19.98 9.24 -5.71
N ASP A 64 -19.37 9.88 -6.69
CA ASP A 64 -19.87 10.06 -8.07
C ASP A 64 -18.97 9.33 -9.08
N ASP A 65 -19.33 9.28 -10.36
CA ASP A 65 -18.60 8.55 -11.40
C ASP A 65 -17.20 9.12 -11.66
N GLY A 66 -16.98 10.43 -11.43
CA GLY A 66 -15.66 11.06 -11.52
C GLY A 66 -14.62 10.52 -10.52
N TYR A 67 -15.08 9.89 -9.44
CA TYR A 67 -14.23 9.33 -8.39
C TYR A 67 -13.62 7.98 -8.82
N TRP A 68 -14.33 7.19 -9.62
CA TRP A 68 -13.80 5.97 -10.23
C TRP A 68 -12.67 6.26 -11.22
N ALA A 69 -12.81 7.34 -12.00
CA ALA A 69 -11.77 7.76 -12.94
C ALA A 69 -10.48 8.19 -12.23
N LEU A 70 -10.58 8.91 -11.10
CA LEU A 70 -9.42 9.26 -10.28
C LEU A 70 -8.77 8.02 -9.65
N LEU A 71 -9.56 7.07 -9.15
CA LEU A 71 -9.05 5.81 -8.58
C LEU A 71 -8.30 4.96 -9.62
N LEU A 72 -8.80 4.92 -10.86
CA LEU A 72 -8.11 4.26 -11.97
C LEU A 72 -6.82 4.98 -12.37
N LEU A 73 -6.81 6.32 -12.38
CA LEU A 73 -5.61 7.12 -12.63
C LEU A 73 -4.55 6.94 -11.52
N THR A 74 -4.98 6.64 -10.31
CA THR A 74 -4.03 6.41 -9.21
C THR A 74 -3.31 5.09 -9.33
N ALA A 75 -3.99 4.04 -9.81
CA ALA A 75 -3.41 2.72 -9.99
C ALA A 75 -2.28 2.66 -11.03
N VAL A 76 -2.09 3.71 -11.84
CA VAL A 76 -1.01 3.83 -12.85
C VAL A 76 0.16 4.72 -12.41
N ILE A 77 0.08 5.37 -11.24
CA ILE A 77 1.19 6.17 -10.71
C ILE A 77 2.00 5.31 -9.75
N PRO A 78 3.33 5.18 -9.91
CA PRO A 78 4.16 4.44 -8.97
C PRO A 78 4.21 5.10 -7.58
N GLU A 79 4.09 4.28 -6.54
CA GLU A 79 3.60 4.72 -5.22
C GLU A 79 4.64 4.49 -4.12
N GLY A 80 5.57 3.59 -4.44
CA GLY A 80 6.70 3.25 -3.60
C GLY A 80 7.91 2.89 -4.40
N VAL A 81 9.03 2.90 -3.72
CA VAL A 81 10.30 2.44 -4.25
C VAL A 81 10.74 1.26 -3.39
N SER A 82 11.13 0.17 -4.04
CA SER A 82 11.76 -0.95 -3.36
C SER A 82 13.16 -1.21 -3.89
N TYR A 83 14.03 -1.65 -2.99
CA TYR A 83 15.38 -2.05 -3.31
C TYR A 83 15.54 -3.55 -3.08
N HIS A 84 15.86 -4.31 -4.13
CA HIS A 84 15.93 -5.77 -4.11
C HIS A 84 17.34 -6.24 -3.75
N ILE A 85 17.41 -7.00 -2.67
CA ILE A 85 18.61 -7.70 -2.22
C ILE A 85 18.41 -9.19 -2.54
N PRO A 86 18.94 -9.69 -3.68
CA PRO A 86 18.86 -11.11 -4.00
C PRO A 86 19.69 -11.90 -2.99
N ILE A 87 19.04 -12.91 -2.40
CA ILE A 87 19.70 -13.91 -1.55
C ILE A 87 20.17 -15.07 -2.43
N ASN A 88 19.31 -15.48 -3.35
CA ASN A 88 19.57 -16.48 -4.38
C ASN A 88 18.63 -16.25 -5.58
N ASP A 89 18.64 -17.17 -6.54
CA ASP A 89 17.87 -17.05 -7.79
C ASP A 89 16.35 -16.98 -7.60
N ASN A 90 15.83 -17.52 -6.48
CA ASN A 90 14.39 -17.62 -6.22
C ASN A 90 13.92 -16.75 -5.05
N VAL A 91 14.82 -16.13 -4.31
CA VAL A 91 14.53 -15.40 -3.07
C VAL A 91 15.24 -14.06 -3.05
N ALA A 92 14.48 -12.99 -2.85
CA ALA A 92 15.00 -11.64 -2.61
C ALA A 92 14.32 -10.99 -1.41
N ILE A 93 15.06 -10.21 -0.64
CA ILE A 93 14.49 -9.32 0.37
C ILE A 93 14.42 -7.92 -0.23
N SER A 94 13.27 -7.27 -0.11
CA SER A 94 13.08 -5.92 -0.64
C SER A 94 12.53 -5.01 0.44
N PRO A 95 13.38 -4.22 1.14
CA PRO A 95 12.90 -3.04 1.81
C PRO A 95 12.18 -2.13 0.80
N TYR A 96 11.07 -1.55 1.24
CA TYR A 96 10.29 -0.62 0.44
C TYR A 96 9.81 0.56 1.27
N VAL A 97 9.63 1.68 0.59
CA VAL A 97 9.02 2.87 1.15
C VAL A 97 7.93 3.36 0.22
N ASN A 98 6.74 3.60 0.78
CA ASN A 98 5.61 4.21 0.10
C ASN A 98 5.37 5.55 0.78
N LEU A 99 5.67 6.63 0.06
CA LEU A 99 5.61 8.00 0.61
C LEU A 99 4.19 8.56 0.63
N LEU A 100 3.25 7.90 -0.05
CA LEU A 100 1.89 8.35 -0.06
C LEU A 100 0.92 7.19 -0.19
N THR A 101 0.36 6.84 0.95
CA THR A 101 -0.69 5.85 1.14
C THR A 101 -1.95 6.55 1.61
N VAL A 102 -3.11 6.08 1.16
CA VAL A 102 -4.43 6.51 1.60
C VAL A 102 -5.24 5.31 2.04
N ASP A 103 -5.68 5.35 3.29
CA ASP A 103 -6.59 4.40 3.89
C ASP A 103 -8.01 4.96 3.72
N LEU A 104 -8.92 4.18 3.11
CA LEU A 104 -10.29 4.59 2.80
C LEU A 104 -11.31 3.57 3.32
N SER A 105 -12.30 4.09 4.04
CA SER A 105 -13.48 3.38 4.51
C SER A 105 -14.71 4.29 4.34
N SER A 106 -15.90 3.72 4.49
CA SER A 106 -17.16 4.48 4.51
C SER A 106 -17.20 5.54 5.62
N THR A 107 -16.42 5.39 6.70
CA THR A 107 -16.50 6.25 7.87
C THR A 107 -15.23 7.07 8.14
N TYR A 108 -14.11 6.77 7.47
CA TYR A 108 -12.88 7.54 7.64
C TYR A 108 -11.95 7.47 6.43
N TRP A 109 -11.04 8.44 6.40
CA TRP A 109 -9.90 8.47 5.49
C TRP A 109 -8.63 8.88 6.23
N ARG A 110 -7.48 8.34 5.83
CA ARG A 110 -6.17 8.73 6.39
C ARG A 110 -5.13 8.75 5.28
N MET A 111 -4.24 9.73 5.33
CA MET A 111 -3.01 9.74 4.55
C MET A 111 -1.86 9.32 5.44
N SER A 112 -1.01 8.47 4.89
CA SER A 112 0.06 7.84 5.64
C SER A 112 1.30 7.60 4.77
N ASN A 113 2.44 7.45 5.45
CA ASN A 113 3.68 6.96 4.85
C ASN A 113 3.90 5.54 5.35
N THR A 114 4.27 4.62 4.48
CA THR A 114 4.55 3.23 4.85
C THR A 114 6.01 2.91 4.58
N LEU A 115 6.69 2.32 5.56
CA LEU A 115 7.98 1.68 5.39
C LEU A 115 7.80 0.20 5.67
N GLY A 116 8.37 -0.67 4.85
CA GLY A 116 8.29 -2.10 5.11
C GLY A 116 9.41 -2.88 4.48
N ALA A 117 9.35 -4.19 4.67
CA ALA A 117 10.20 -5.14 4.00
C ALA A 117 9.35 -6.31 3.53
N ARG A 118 9.66 -6.83 2.35
CA ARG A 118 9.02 -8.03 1.79
C ARG A 118 10.06 -9.08 1.45
N VAL A 119 9.67 -10.34 1.54
CA VAL A 119 10.44 -11.47 1.02
C VAL A 119 9.77 -11.89 -0.28
N ASN A 120 10.42 -11.67 -1.41
CA ASN A 120 9.93 -12.09 -2.72
C ASN A 120 10.36 -13.53 -2.97
N LEU A 121 9.39 -14.43 -3.09
CA LEU A 121 9.59 -15.82 -3.44
C LEU A 121 9.10 -16.04 -4.87
N VAL A 122 10.02 -16.34 -5.80
CA VAL A 122 9.66 -16.64 -7.19
C VAL A 122 8.96 -18.00 -7.22
N VAL A 123 7.68 -17.99 -7.59
CA VAL A 123 6.87 -19.22 -7.69
C VAL A 123 6.82 -19.72 -9.13
N LYS A 124 6.70 -18.79 -10.09
CA LYS A 124 6.69 -19.10 -11.52
C LYS A 124 7.03 -17.87 -12.35
N ASP A 125 8.16 -17.88 -13.05
CA ASP A 125 8.67 -16.83 -13.95
C ASP A 125 8.53 -15.39 -13.41
N LYS A 126 7.35 -14.79 -13.60
CA LYS A 126 7.01 -13.41 -13.25
C LYS A 126 6.08 -13.28 -12.05
N LEU A 127 5.64 -14.40 -11.46
CA LEU A 127 4.75 -14.45 -10.31
C LEU A 127 5.55 -14.75 -9.04
N ASN A 128 5.45 -13.83 -8.09
CA ASN A 128 6.08 -13.96 -6.79
C ASN A 128 5.01 -13.99 -5.69
N LEU A 129 5.24 -14.82 -4.68
CA LEU A 129 4.60 -14.67 -3.37
C LEU A 129 5.45 -13.73 -2.54
N ALA A 130 4.83 -12.69 -2.00
CA ALA A 130 5.51 -11.68 -1.23
C ALA A 130 4.87 -11.53 0.15
N PRO A 131 5.22 -12.35 1.15
CA PRO A 131 4.98 -12.01 2.54
C PRO A 131 5.75 -10.73 2.90
N PHE A 132 5.10 -9.82 3.62
CA PHE A 132 5.68 -8.54 3.99
C PHE A 132 5.29 -8.12 5.41
N ALA A 133 6.15 -7.30 5.99
CA ALA A 133 5.91 -6.59 7.25
C ALA A 133 6.09 -5.09 7.01
N TYR A 134 5.35 -4.27 7.74
CA TYR A 134 5.43 -2.83 7.56
C TYR A 134 5.10 -2.05 8.83
N THR A 135 5.49 -0.79 8.80
CA THR A 135 5.05 0.25 9.70
C THR A 135 4.51 1.42 8.88
N THR A 136 3.42 2.00 9.32
CA THR A 136 2.71 3.09 8.65
C THR A 136 2.57 4.25 9.63
N VAL A 137 2.97 5.45 9.22
CA VAL A 137 2.80 6.69 9.99
C VAL A 137 1.68 7.50 9.37
N GLN A 138 0.57 7.64 10.10
CA GLN A 138 -0.59 8.44 9.68
C GLN A 138 -0.34 9.91 10.03
N TYR A 139 -0.55 10.81 9.07
CA TYR A 139 -0.25 12.24 9.27
C TYR A 139 -1.40 13.19 8.90
N ARG A 140 -2.45 12.72 8.21
CA ARG A 140 -3.63 13.53 7.89
C ARG A 140 -4.89 12.68 7.75
N GLY A 141 -6.06 13.21 8.12
CA GLY A 141 -7.34 12.48 8.04
C GLY A 141 -8.24 12.69 9.26
N ASN A 142 -9.48 12.21 9.17
CA ASN A 142 -10.48 12.33 10.24
C ASN A 142 -10.41 11.21 11.29
N SER A 143 -9.35 10.39 11.27
CA SER A 143 -9.07 9.36 12.28
C SER A 143 -7.56 9.11 12.45
N VAL A 144 -6.74 10.16 12.37
CA VAL A 144 -5.27 10.07 12.53
C VAL A 144 -4.93 9.74 13.98
N GLY A 145 -4.20 8.64 14.20
CA GLY A 145 -3.92 8.12 15.54
C GLY A 145 -2.46 7.78 15.85
N GLY A 146 -1.52 7.97 14.91
CA GLY A 146 -0.09 7.69 15.11
C GLY A 146 0.46 6.65 14.13
N SER A 147 1.27 5.71 14.64
CA SER A 147 1.93 4.67 13.85
C SER A 147 1.27 3.31 14.01
N VAL A 148 1.06 2.59 12.91
CA VAL A 148 0.48 1.24 12.87
C VAL A 148 1.46 0.25 12.25
N GLY A 149 1.58 -0.94 12.83
CA GLY A 149 2.40 -2.02 12.27
C GLY A 149 1.54 -3.17 11.78
N GLY A 150 2.02 -3.92 10.78
CA GLY A 150 1.25 -5.06 10.29
C GLY A 150 2.05 -6.01 9.42
N PHE A 151 1.39 -7.11 9.07
CA PHE A 151 1.91 -8.14 8.19
C PHE A 151 0.88 -8.42 7.10
N GLY A 152 1.36 -8.89 5.96
CA GLY A 152 0.49 -9.26 4.86
C GLY A 152 1.15 -10.23 3.92
N VAL A 153 0.35 -10.74 3.00
CA VAL A 153 0.81 -11.53 1.87
C VAL A 153 0.17 -10.97 0.62
N GLY A 154 0.98 -10.77 -0.40
CA GLY A 154 0.51 -10.34 -1.71
C GLY A 154 1.02 -11.24 -2.83
N ALA A 155 0.20 -11.41 -3.85
CA ALA A 155 0.66 -11.91 -5.14
C ALA A 155 1.27 -10.73 -5.91
N MET A 156 2.43 -10.96 -6.51
CA MET A 156 3.20 -9.90 -7.15
C MET A 156 3.59 -10.29 -8.57
N ALA A 157 3.22 -9.45 -9.53
CA ALA A 157 3.65 -9.57 -10.91
C ALA A 157 4.92 -8.74 -11.15
N ARG A 158 5.98 -9.38 -11.64
CA ARG A 158 7.25 -8.77 -12.03
C ARG A 158 7.27 -8.51 -13.54
N TRP A 159 7.44 -7.25 -13.92
CA TRP A 159 7.68 -6.86 -15.30
C TRP A 159 9.12 -6.34 -15.44
N VAL A 160 9.87 -6.92 -16.38
CA VAL A 160 11.26 -6.59 -16.72
C VAL A 160 11.33 -6.47 -18.24
N PHE A 161 12.08 -5.48 -18.75
CA PHE A 161 12.42 -5.34 -20.17
C PHE A 161 13.65 -6.16 -20.52
#